data_AF-A0A858ZQW4-F1
#
_entry.id   AF-A0A858ZQW4-F1
#
_cell.length_a   1.000
_cell.length_b   1.000
_cell.length_c   1.000
_cell.angle_alpha   90.00
_cell.angle_beta   90.00
_cell.angle_gamma   90.00
#
_symmetry.space_group_name_H-M   'P 1'
#
loop_
_entity.id
_entity.type
_entity.pdbx_description
1 polymer ?
#
loop_
_entity_poly.entity_id
_entity_poly.type
_entity_poly.pdbx_seq_one_letter_code
_entity_poly.pdbx_strand_id
1 'polypeptide(L)'
;MEKRSIEYRRGMGNWEAWGDDVEPIFRAAEKWAHALAGVQRPWLCWNVDADWCLLQQRLVKSAGWTPVVGFDPRVGVPEHVVPEAVVVDFNADLNLPVLYPHFPLEFAFLFVERIAFWHSDLLLPEPKMCEVAELFAALPNGSTAAVDTAGWRDLFSLRHRRYWELIGCTTQAASRDQYEKGCGWWLNFQSHRNRAVNAVDQKLSQYYWDHGTGIYYWKRRHGGRVLSLKEGDFSSGHFSQIKFDGYKRVSPNNEFRELSRDLSNNFELRKCAEKIGVAHLL
;
A
#
# COMPACT_ATOMS: atom_id res chain seq x y z
N MET A 1 25.71 5.68 -10.86
CA MET A 1 24.89 4.87 -9.94
C MET A 1 24.58 3.57 -10.65
N GLU A 2 24.82 2.42 -10.00
CA GLU A 2 24.70 1.11 -10.64
C GLU A 2 23.25 0.85 -11.10
N LYS A 3 23.05 0.34 -12.32
CA LYS A 3 21.72 0.15 -12.94
C LYS A 3 20.75 -0.61 -12.01
N ARG A 4 21.27 -1.62 -11.32
CA ARG A 4 20.52 -2.47 -10.39
C ARG A 4 19.98 -1.70 -9.17
N SER A 5 20.74 -0.71 -8.68
CA SER A 5 20.31 0.20 -7.60
C SER A 5 19.18 1.14 -8.06
N ILE A 6 19.14 1.53 -9.33
CA ILE A 6 18.03 2.34 -9.89
C ILE A 6 16.76 1.50 -9.98
N GLU A 7 16.83 0.30 -10.56
CA GLU A 7 15.67 -0.59 -10.74
C GLU A 7 15.06 -1.01 -9.39
N TYR A 8 15.89 -1.28 -8.38
CA TYR A 8 15.42 -1.51 -7.01
C TYR A 8 14.63 -0.31 -6.47
N ARG A 9 15.18 0.91 -6.56
CA ARG A 9 14.47 2.12 -6.10
C ARG A 9 13.22 2.42 -6.91
N ARG A 10 13.18 2.06 -8.19
CA ARG A 10 11.97 2.13 -9.02
C ARG A 10 10.89 1.19 -8.49
N GLY A 11 11.21 -0.07 -8.23
CA GLY A 11 10.28 -1.05 -7.67
C GLY A 11 9.73 -0.68 -6.29
N MET A 12 10.52 0.04 -5.49
CA MET A 12 10.06 0.62 -4.22
C MET A 12 9.09 1.79 -4.39
N GLY A 13 8.83 2.28 -5.61
CA GLY A 13 8.01 3.47 -5.84
C GLY A 13 8.70 4.74 -5.37
N ASN A 14 9.86 5.07 -5.94
CA ASN A 14 10.59 6.30 -5.66
C ASN A 14 10.65 7.20 -6.91
N TRP A 15 10.07 8.40 -6.79
CA TRP A 15 9.97 9.35 -7.89
C TRP A 15 11.32 9.82 -8.44
N GLU A 16 12.37 9.94 -7.62
CA GLU A 16 13.71 10.28 -8.11
C GLU A 16 14.33 9.18 -8.97
N ALA A 17 14.04 7.91 -8.68
CA ALA A 17 14.55 6.79 -9.45
C ALA A 17 13.79 6.58 -10.78
N TRP A 18 12.50 6.90 -10.80
CA TRP A 18 11.67 6.85 -12.00
C TRP A 18 11.91 8.04 -12.92
N GLY A 19 11.90 9.25 -12.38
CA GLY A 19 11.92 10.48 -13.16
C GLY A 19 10.63 10.70 -13.94
N ASP A 20 10.74 11.25 -15.14
CA ASP A 20 9.59 11.66 -15.94
C ASP A 20 9.04 10.52 -16.86
N ASP A 21 9.77 9.41 -17.00
CA ASP A 21 9.41 8.26 -17.86
C ASP A 21 8.49 7.27 -17.16
N VAL A 22 7.20 7.57 -17.17
CA VAL A 22 6.14 6.73 -16.58
C VAL A 22 5.29 6.01 -17.62
N GLU A 23 5.57 6.19 -18.90
CA GLU A 23 4.82 5.58 -20.01
C GLU A 23 4.74 4.04 -19.90
N PRO A 24 5.80 3.31 -19.49
CA PRO A 24 5.71 1.88 -19.28
C PRO A 24 4.64 1.48 -18.24
N ILE A 25 4.44 2.31 -17.20
CA ILE A 25 3.46 2.05 -16.15
C ILE A 25 2.04 2.24 -16.70
N PHE A 26 1.83 3.27 -17.52
CA PHE A 26 0.52 3.54 -18.13
C PHE A 26 0.10 2.38 -19.04
N ARG A 27 1.03 1.85 -19.85
CA ARG A 27 0.78 0.67 -20.68
C ARG A 27 0.51 -0.58 -19.85
N ALA A 28 1.29 -0.82 -18.79
CA ALA A 28 1.05 -1.95 -17.89
C ALA A 28 -0.34 -1.86 -17.22
N ALA A 29 -0.77 -0.64 -16.85
CA ALA A 29 -2.06 -0.41 -16.21
C ALA A 29 -3.27 -0.77 -17.08
N GLU A 30 -3.13 -0.81 -18.41
CA GLU A 30 -4.20 -1.31 -19.29
C GLU A 30 -4.53 -2.78 -19.01
N LYS A 31 -3.51 -3.61 -18.73
CA LYS A 31 -3.69 -5.02 -18.36
C LYS A 31 -4.28 -5.15 -16.96
N TRP A 32 -3.89 -4.28 -16.02
CA TRP A 32 -4.47 -4.26 -14.68
C TRP A 32 -5.94 -3.88 -14.72
N ALA A 33 -6.30 -2.88 -15.56
CA ALA A 33 -7.68 -2.46 -15.78
C ALA A 33 -8.52 -3.59 -16.39
N HIS A 34 -7.96 -4.30 -17.37
CA HIS A 34 -8.62 -5.46 -17.96
C HIS A 34 -8.85 -6.59 -16.95
N ALA A 35 -7.84 -6.91 -16.13
CA ALA A 35 -7.96 -7.94 -15.10
C ALA A 35 -9.01 -7.60 -14.04
N LEU A 36 -9.22 -6.32 -13.74
CA LEU A 36 -10.16 -5.84 -12.73
C LEU A 36 -11.48 -5.33 -13.31
N ALA A 37 -11.73 -5.55 -14.60
CA ALA A 37 -12.95 -5.14 -15.25
C ALA A 37 -14.18 -5.82 -14.60
N GLY A 38 -15.13 -5.01 -14.15
CA GLY A 38 -16.35 -5.48 -13.47
C GLY A 38 -16.21 -5.77 -11.97
N VAL A 39 -15.01 -5.65 -11.39
CA VAL A 39 -14.80 -5.81 -9.95
C VAL A 39 -15.21 -4.54 -9.20
N GLN A 40 -16.29 -4.59 -8.42
CA GLN A 40 -16.85 -3.40 -7.76
C GLN A 40 -16.13 -3.02 -6.44
N ARG A 41 -15.62 -4.02 -5.72
CA ARG A 41 -15.02 -3.84 -4.38
C ARG A 41 -13.67 -4.55 -4.29
N PRO A 42 -12.67 -4.13 -5.08
CA PRO A 42 -11.36 -4.77 -5.04
C PRO A 42 -10.62 -4.38 -3.75
N TRP A 43 -10.04 -5.37 -3.09
CA TRP A 43 -9.15 -5.18 -1.95
C TRP A 43 -7.81 -5.85 -2.20
N LEU A 44 -6.75 -5.05 -2.27
CA LEU A 44 -5.39 -5.52 -2.54
C LEU A 44 -4.85 -6.32 -1.34
N CYS A 45 -4.63 -7.61 -1.55
CA CYS A 45 -3.85 -8.49 -0.69
C CYS A 45 -2.46 -8.65 -1.31
N TRP A 46 -1.42 -8.13 -0.66
CA TRP A 46 -0.06 -8.19 -1.18
C TRP A 46 0.67 -9.43 -0.67
N ASN A 47 1.01 -10.35 -1.58
CA ASN A 47 1.70 -11.57 -1.22
C ASN A 47 3.18 -11.29 -0.94
N VAL A 48 3.56 -11.51 0.31
CA VAL A 48 4.96 -11.60 0.76
C VAL A 48 5.22 -12.92 1.48
N ASP A 49 4.16 -13.64 1.84
CA ASP A 49 4.12 -14.96 2.45
C ASP A 49 2.74 -15.58 2.11
N ALA A 50 2.74 -16.80 1.55
CA ALA A 50 1.56 -17.38 0.93
C ALA A 50 0.42 -17.67 1.92
N ASP A 51 0.75 -18.13 3.12
CA ASP A 51 -0.25 -18.50 4.13
C ASP A 51 -0.89 -17.25 4.75
N TRP A 52 -0.08 -16.23 5.04
CA TRP A 52 -0.58 -14.92 5.47
C TRP A 52 -1.49 -14.30 4.41
N CYS A 53 -1.06 -14.33 3.14
CA CYS A 53 -1.85 -13.82 2.03
C CYS A 53 -3.17 -14.58 1.89
N LEU A 54 -3.19 -15.91 2.05
CA LEU A 54 -4.40 -16.71 1.97
C LEU A 54 -5.40 -16.37 3.09
N LEU A 55 -4.93 -16.22 4.33
CA LEU A 55 -5.78 -15.80 5.45
C LEU A 55 -6.38 -14.40 5.20
N GLN A 56 -5.55 -13.47 4.71
CA GLN A 56 -5.99 -12.13 4.32
C GLN A 56 -7.07 -12.17 3.23
N GLN A 57 -6.91 -12.98 2.19
CA GLN A 57 -7.92 -13.16 1.15
C GLN A 57 -9.25 -13.68 1.73
N ARG A 58 -9.21 -14.63 2.66
CA ARG A 58 -10.41 -15.18 3.32
C ARG A 58 -11.13 -14.12 4.16
N LEU A 59 -10.39 -13.27 4.88
CA LEU A 59 -10.94 -12.14 5.63
C LEU A 59 -11.58 -11.07 4.73
N VAL A 60 -10.95 -10.74 3.60
CA VAL A 60 -11.52 -9.82 2.62
C VAL A 60 -12.83 -10.39 2.07
N LYS A 61 -12.84 -11.68 1.74
CA LYS A 61 -14.03 -12.37 1.25
C LYS A 61 -15.16 -12.38 2.28
N SER A 62 -14.86 -12.65 3.56
CA SER A 62 -15.88 -12.63 4.62
C SER A 62 -16.49 -11.24 4.83
N ALA A 63 -15.73 -10.17 4.55
CA ALA A 63 -16.22 -8.80 4.57
C ALA A 63 -16.99 -8.37 3.29
N GLY A 64 -17.20 -9.27 2.33
CA GLY A 64 -17.95 -9.01 1.10
C GLY A 64 -17.20 -8.15 0.07
N TRP A 65 -15.86 -8.18 0.10
CA TRP A 65 -14.99 -7.58 -0.91
C TRP A 65 -14.33 -8.66 -1.76
N THR A 66 -13.87 -8.29 -2.95
CA THR A 66 -13.15 -9.19 -3.86
C THR A 66 -11.65 -9.07 -3.60
N PRO A 67 -10.96 -10.13 -3.17
CA PRO A 67 -9.52 -10.08 -3.01
C PRO A 67 -8.82 -9.90 -4.36
N VAL A 68 -7.94 -8.91 -4.44
CA VAL A 68 -7.02 -8.70 -5.55
C VAL A 68 -5.63 -9.08 -5.07
N VAL A 69 -5.06 -10.14 -5.62
CA VAL A 69 -3.78 -10.68 -5.18
C VAL A 69 -2.67 -10.11 -6.06
N GLY A 70 -1.91 -9.17 -5.50
CA GLY A 70 -0.64 -8.69 -6.05
C GLY A 70 0.54 -9.31 -5.32
N PHE A 71 1.75 -9.24 -5.86
CA PHE A 71 2.91 -9.90 -5.26
C PHE A 71 4.23 -9.21 -5.59
N ASP A 72 5.19 -9.36 -4.69
CA ASP A 72 6.58 -9.03 -4.96
C ASP A 72 7.17 -10.09 -5.91
N PRO A 73 7.85 -9.71 -7.02
CA PRO A 73 8.42 -10.67 -7.97
C PRO A 73 9.44 -11.63 -7.35
N ARG A 74 10.02 -11.28 -6.19
CA ARG A 74 10.95 -12.15 -5.44
C ARG A 74 10.24 -13.32 -4.73
N VAL A 75 8.95 -13.16 -4.47
CA VAL A 75 8.10 -14.17 -3.81
C VAL A 75 7.25 -14.90 -4.87
N GLY A 76 6.70 -14.16 -5.82
CA GLY A 76 5.84 -14.69 -6.87
C GLY A 76 4.37 -14.86 -6.44
N VAL A 77 3.59 -15.47 -7.31
CA VAL A 77 2.16 -15.77 -7.10
C VAL A 77 2.02 -16.77 -5.95
N PRO A 78 1.09 -16.58 -4.98
CA PRO A 78 0.86 -17.58 -3.94
C PRO A 78 0.29 -18.87 -4.51
N GLU A 79 0.64 -20.01 -3.90
CA GLU A 79 0.20 -21.35 -4.34
C GLU A 79 -1.33 -21.54 -4.26
N HIS A 80 -1.97 -20.79 -3.35
CA HIS A 80 -3.40 -20.88 -3.10
C HIS A 80 -4.05 -19.50 -3.18
N VAL A 81 -5.17 -19.45 -3.89
CA VAL A 81 -6.00 -18.26 -4.09
C VAL A 81 -7.46 -18.65 -3.84
N VAL A 82 -8.19 -17.83 -3.09
CA VAL A 82 -9.60 -18.13 -2.78
C VAL A 82 -10.47 -18.01 -4.04
N PRO A 83 -11.61 -18.75 -4.13
CA PRO A 83 -12.51 -18.60 -5.26
C PRO A 83 -12.95 -17.13 -5.44
N GLU A 84 -13.00 -16.68 -6.69
CA GLU A 84 -13.38 -15.32 -7.14
C GLU A 84 -12.35 -14.22 -6.85
N ALA A 85 -11.22 -14.54 -6.19
CA ALA A 85 -10.11 -13.60 -6.13
C ALA A 85 -9.44 -13.44 -7.50
N VAL A 86 -8.94 -12.23 -7.76
CA VAL A 86 -8.27 -11.88 -9.02
C VAL A 86 -6.78 -11.73 -8.77
N VAL A 87 -5.96 -12.54 -9.43
CA VAL A 87 -4.50 -12.40 -9.39
C VAL A 87 -4.06 -11.37 -10.43
N VAL A 88 -3.27 -10.38 -10.02
CA VAL A 88 -2.73 -9.36 -10.91
C VAL A 88 -1.22 -9.29 -10.74
N ASP A 89 -0.48 -9.65 -11.79
CA ASP A 89 0.96 -9.40 -11.86
C ASP A 89 1.19 -7.93 -12.27
N PHE A 90 1.35 -7.08 -11.26
CA PHE A 90 1.67 -5.66 -11.46
C PHE A 90 3.08 -5.42 -12.04
N ASN A 91 3.94 -6.44 -12.11
CA ASN A 91 5.31 -6.34 -12.58
C ASN A 91 5.54 -6.95 -13.97
N ALA A 92 4.56 -7.67 -14.53
CA ALA A 92 4.70 -8.48 -15.75
C ALA A 92 5.39 -7.73 -16.92
N ASP A 93 5.03 -6.46 -17.13
CA ASP A 93 5.56 -5.62 -18.22
C ASP A 93 6.68 -4.67 -17.78
N LEU A 94 6.92 -4.54 -16.47
CA LEU A 94 7.91 -3.62 -15.90
C LEU A 94 9.25 -4.32 -15.61
N ASN A 95 9.21 -5.63 -15.35
CA ASN A 95 10.36 -6.49 -15.09
C ASN A 95 11.31 -5.91 -14.02
N LEU A 96 10.75 -5.35 -12.95
CA LEU A 96 11.52 -4.79 -11.84
C LEU A 96 11.96 -5.94 -10.91
N PRO A 97 13.13 -5.82 -10.26
CA PRO A 97 13.64 -6.86 -9.35
C PRO A 97 12.88 -6.93 -8.02
N VAL A 98 12.06 -5.93 -7.73
CA VAL A 98 11.23 -5.80 -6.53
C VAL A 98 9.98 -4.99 -6.92
N LEU A 99 8.88 -5.18 -6.21
CA LEU A 99 7.70 -4.33 -6.34
C LEU A 99 7.05 -4.20 -4.97
N TYR A 100 6.78 -2.97 -4.54
CA TYR A 100 6.11 -2.69 -3.26
C TYR A 100 4.61 -2.47 -3.45
N PRO A 101 3.76 -2.76 -2.42
CA PRO A 101 2.30 -2.70 -2.56
C PRO A 101 1.76 -1.32 -2.92
N HIS A 102 2.38 -0.23 -2.47
CA HIS A 102 1.99 1.12 -2.86
C HIS A 102 2.38 1.50 -4.29
N PHE A 103 3.16 0.67 -4.98
CA PHE A 103 3.49 0.90 -6.38
C PHE A 103 2.23 1.06 -7.24
N PRO A 104 1.32 0.06 -7.31
CA PRO A 104 0.07 0.20 -8.04
C PRO A 104 -0.89 1.23 -7.43
N LEU A 105 -0.83 1.50 -6.12
CA LEU A 105 -1.74 2.46 -5.47
C LEU A 105 -1.56 3.91 -5.98
N GLU A 106 -0.34 4.29 -6.35
CA GLU A 106 -0.04 5.59 -6.98
C GLU A 106 -0.84 5.80 -8.28
N PHE A 107 -1.11 4.71 -8.99
CA PHE A 107 -1.72 4.68 -10.32
C PHE A 107 -3.13 4.08 -10.32
N ALA A 108 -3.76 3.94 -9.14
CA ALA A 108 -5.11 3.36 -9.01
C ALA A 108 -6.12 4.00 -9.98
N PHE A 109 -5.96 5.30 -10.28
CA PHE A 109 -6.81 6.02 -11.22
C PHE A 109 -6.84 5.47 -12.66
N LEU A 110 -5.83 4.67 -13.05
CA LEU A 110 -5.75 4.08 -14.38
C LEU A 110 -6.57 2.80 -14.53
N PHE A 111 -6.87 2.10 -13.43
CA PHE A 111 -7.35 0.72 -13.53
C PHE A 111 -8.56 0.36 -12.66
N VAL A 112 -8.94 1.19 -11.68
CA VAL A 112 -10.06 0.91 -10.79
C VAL A 112 -10.79 2.17 -10.37
N GLU A 113 -12.09 2.07 -10.13
CA GLU A 113 -12.89 3.16 -9.53
C GLU A 113 -12.51 3.42 -8.07
N ARG A 114 -12.07 2.36 -7.38
CA ARG A 114 -11.69 2.35 -5.97
C ARG A 114 -10.88 1.10 -5.68
N ILE A 115 -9.92 1.17 -4.77
CA ILE A 115 -9.25 -0.01 -4.24
C ILE A 115 -8.97 0.16 -2.75
N ALA A 116 -9.38 -0.83 -1.96
CA ALA A 116 -8.94 -0.99 -0.58
C ALA A 116 -7.60 -1.73 -0.55
N PHE A 117 -6.82 -1.55 0.50
CA PHE A 117 -5.53 -2.22 0.68
C PHE A 117 -5.18 -2.28 2.16
N TRP A 118 -4.24 -3.17 2.49
CA TRP A 118 -3.59 -3.23 3.78
C TRP A 118 -2.16 -3.73 3.65
N HIS A 119 -1.38 -3.60 4.71
CA HIS A 119 -0.10 -4.28 4.83
C HIS A 119 -0.27 -5.79 4.90
N SER A 120 0.74 -6.51 4.42
CA SER A 120 0.81 -7.98 4.44
C SER A 120 0.94 -8.57 5.84
N ASP A 121 1.32 -7.77 6.84
CA ASP A 121 1.51 -8.16 8.24
C ASP A 121 0.37 -7.66 9.16
N LEU A 122 -0.75 -7.23 8.57
CA LEU A 122 -1.96 -6.83 9.29
C LEU A 122 -3.03 -7.92 9.23
N LEU A 123 -3.55 -8.31 10.40
CA LEU A 123 -4.79 -9.08 10.52
C LEU A 123 -5.79 -8.29 11.35
N LEU A 124 -7.08 -8.38 11.02
CA LEU A 124 -8.14 -7.69 11.74
C LEU A 124 -9.19 -8.70 12.20
N PRO A 125 -9.79 -8.51 13.39
CA PRO A 125 -10.97 -9.27 13.77
C PRO A 125 -12.09 -9.04 12.76
N GLU A 126 -12.90 -10.06 12.48
CA GLU A 126 -13.99 -9.96 11.49
C GLU A 126 -14.95 -8.77 11.72
N PRO A 127 -15.38 -8.44 12.96
CA PRO A 127 -16.23 -7.26 13.18
C PRO A 127 -15.56 -5.95 12.71
N LYS A 128 -14.25 -5.82 12.92
CA LYS A 128 -13.49 -4.67 12.46
C LYS A 128 -13.30 -4.70 10.94
N MET A 129 -13.15 -5.87 10.35
CA MET A 129 -13.15 -6.01 8.89
C MET A 129 -14.44 -5.51 8.26
N CYS A 130 -15.60 -5.90 8.79
CA CYS A 130 -16.90 -5.44 8.30
C CYS A 130 -17.04 -3.91 8.44
N GLU A 131 -16.68 -3.35 9.60
CA GLU A 131 -16.71 -1.90 9.83
C GLU A 131 -15.86 -1.12 8.81
N VAL A 132 -14.62 -1.58 8.58
CA VAL A 132 -13.72 -0.94 7.62
C VAL A 132 -14.19 -1.14 6.18
N ALA A 133 -14.73 -2.31 5.85
CA ALA A 133 -15.31 -2.61 4.54
C ALA A 133 -16.50 -1.70 4.21
N GLU A 134 -17.39 -1.44 5.17
CA GLU A 134 -18.50 -0.51 5.02
C GLU A 134 -18.02 0.93 4.87
N LEU A 135 -17.07 1.35 5.71
CA LEU A 135 -16.44 2.66 5.64
C LEU A 135 -15.79 2.89 4.27
N PHE A 136 -15.07 1.89 3.78
CA PHE A 136 -14.39 1.92 2.49
C PHE A 136 -15.35 1.80 1.33
N ALA A 137 -16.54 1.23 1.48
CA ALA A 137 -17.57 1.22 0.43
C ALA A 137 -18.29 2.57 0.35
N ALA A 138 -18.47 3.24 1.50
CA ALA A 138 -19.11 4.55 1.59
C ALA A 138 -18.17 5.73 1.26
N LEU A 139 -16.86 5.50 1.11
CA LEU A 139 -15.89 6.55 0.83
C LEU A 139 -16.28 7.36 -0.44
N PRO A 140 -16.45 8.69 -0.38
CA PRO A 140 -16.84 9.47 -1.56
C PRO A 140 -15.76 9.47 -2.63
N ASN A 141 -16.14 9.45 -3.91
CA ASN A 141 -15.17 9.63 -5.00
C ASN A 141 -14.44 10.97 -4.83
N GLY A 142 -13.12 10.97 -5.07
CA GLY A 142 -12.24 12.11 -4.76
C GLY A 142 -11.70 12.11 -3.33
N SER A 143 -11.88 11.02 -2.58
CA SER A 143 -11.33 10.84 -1.24
C SER A 143 -10.41 9.62 -1.13
N THR A 144 -9.48 9.69 -0.18
CA THR A 144 -8.62 8.59 0.27
C THR A 144 -8.83 8.37 1.77
N ALA A 145 -8.85 7.13 2.22
CA ALA A 145 -8.75 6.77 3.63
C ALA A 145 -7.35 6.22 3.90
N ALA A 146 -6.71 6.67 4.99
CA ALA A 146 -5.36 6.28 5.34
C ALA A 146 -5.09 6.44 6.84
N VAL A 147 -4.17 5.64 7.39
CA VAL A 147 -3.79 5.72 8.81
C VAL A 147 -2.96 6.97 9.06
N ASP A 148 -3.39 7.77 10.02
CA ASP A 148 -2.64 8.93 10.50
C ASP A 148 -1.70 8.49 11.62
N THR A 149 -0.38 8.62 11.42
CA THR A 149 0.64 8.22 12.40
C THR A 149 0.98 9.33 13.38
N ALA A 150 0.32 10.47 13.27
CA ALA A 150 0.87 11.67 13.84
C ALA A 150 0.41 11.91 15.27
N GLY A 151 1.38 12.01 16.18
CA GLY A 151 1.13 12.40 17.56
C GLY A 151 0.92 13.90 17.72
N TRP A 152 0.51 14.30 18.92
CA TRP A 152 0.39 15.72 19.30
C TRP A 152 1.70 16.50 19.13
N ARG A 153 2.85 15.84 19.36
CA ARG A 153 4.19 16.43 19.19
C ARG A 153 4.54 16.72 17.74
N ASP A 154 3.95 15.99 16.80
CA ASP A 154 4.23 16.15 15.39
C ASP A 154 3.42 17.29 14.76
N LEU A 155 2.46 17.89 15.49
CA LEU A 155 1.49 18.86 14.93
C LEU A 155 2.19 20.09 14.33
N PHE A 156 3.42 20.36 14.76
CA PHE A 156 4.21 21.51 14.34
C PHE A 156 5.42 21.14 13.47
N SER A 157 5.66 19.86 13.18
CA SER A 157 6.83 19.40 12.42
C SER A 157 6.43 18.75 11.10
N LEU A 158 7.08 19.15 10.00
CA LEU A 158 6.87 18.53 8.68
C LEU A 158 7.78 17.33 8.42
N ARG A 159 8.78 17.14 9.29
CA ARG A 159 9.88 16.18 9.07
C ARG A 159 9.50 14.73 9.36
N HIS A 160 8.36 14.46 9.97
CA HIS A 160 7.89 13.10 10.29
C HIS A 160 6.39 12.90 9.99
N ARG A 161 5.74 13.86 9.32
CA ARG A 161 4.31 13.83 9.04
C ARG A 161 4.06 13.09 7.73
N ARG A 162 3.37 11.95 7.82
CA ARG A 162 2.89 11.18 6.68
C ARG A 162 1.57 10.51 7.01
N TYR A 163 0.87 10.08 5.97
CA TYR A 163 -0.10 9.01 6.11
C TYR A 163 0.62 7.67 5.93
N TRP A 164 0.19 6.65 6.67
CA TRP A 164 0.78 5.33 6.62
C TRP A 164 -0.12 4.35 5.88
N GLU A 165 0.52 3.62 4.98
CA GLU A 165 -0.06 2.61 4.10
C GLU A 165 -0.47 1.29 4.80
N LEU A 166 -0.61 1.30 6.13
CA LEU A 166 -1.01 0.15 6.95
C LEU A 166 -2.37 -0.44 6.53
N ILE A 167 -3.39 0.41 6.37
CA ILE A 167 -4.70 0.05 5.84
C ILE A 167 -5.34 1.31 5.26
N GLY A 168 -5.99 1.18 4.11
CA GLY A 168 -6.55 2.33 3.44
C GLY A 168 -7.41 1.98 2.25
N CYS A 169 -7.98 3.03 1.66
CA CYS A 169 -8.78 2.93 0.46
C CYS A 169 -8.60 4.20 -0.36
N THR A 170 -8.38 4.06 -1.67
CA THR A 170 -8.22 5.20 -2.57
C THR A 170 -9.24 5.10 -3.70
N THR A 171 -9.91 6.22 -3.97
CA THR A 171 -10.84 6.35 -5.10
C THR A 171 -10.11 6.85 -6.34
N GLN A 172 -10.64 6.54 -7.52
CA GLN A 172 -10.05 6.91 -8.81
C GLN A 172 -9.79 8.41 -8.92
N ALA A 173 -10.76 9.24 -8.56
CA ALA A 173 -10.59 10.68 -8.65
C ALA A 173 -9.57 11.22 -7.64
N ALA A 174 -9.44 10.60 -6.46
CA ALA A 174 -8.41 10.97 -5.49
C ALA A 174 -7.01 10.64 -6.03
N SER A 175 -6.83 9.41 -6.53
CA SER A 175 -5.57 8.95 -7.12
C SER A 175 -5.16 9.83 -8.32
N ARG A 176 -6.11 10.20 -9.19
CA ARG A 176 -5.85 11.09 -10.32
C ARG A 176 -5.40 12.48 -9.86
N ASP A 177 -6.17 13.08 -8.94
CA ASP A 177 -5.88 14.43 -8.45
C ASP A 177 -4.55 14.48 -7.69
N GLN A 178 -4.22 13.44 -6.92
CA GLN A 178 -2.91 13.26 -6.28
C GLN A 178 -1.79 13.29 -7.33
N TYR A 179 -1.90 12.43 -8.35
CA TYR A 179 -0.91 12.31 -9.42
C TYR A 179 -0.73 13.63 -10.19
N GLU A 180 -1.82 14.27 -10.62
CA GLU A 180 -1.80 15.54 -11.37
C GLU A 180 -1.16 16.68 -10.56
N LYS A 181 -1.31 16.65 -9.23
CA LYS A 181 -0.72 17.63 -8.30
C LYS A 181 0.69 17.27 -7.83
N GLY A 182 1.30 16.25 -8.39
CA GLY A 182 2.65 15.81 -8.02
C GLY A 182 2.74 15.29 -6.59
N CYS A 183 1.71 14.56 -6.16
CA CYS A 183 1.55 13.99 -4.83
C CYS A 183 1.21 12.51 -4.95
N GLY A 184 1.30 11.76 -3.86
CA GLY A 184 0.92 10.36 -3.86
C GLY A 184 1.51 9.55 -2.71
N TRP A 185 1.50 8.24 -2.89
CA TRP A 185 2.02 7.23 -1.98
C TRP A 185 3.52 7.01 -2.13
N TRP A 186 4.08 7.27 -3.31
CA TRP A 186 5.49 7.03 -3.59
C TRP A 186 6.46 7.89 -2.77
N LEU A 187 7.66 7.35 -2.54
CA LEU A 187 8.78 8.04 -1.92
C LEU A 187 9.19 9.26 -2.72
N ASN A 188 9.74 10.24 -2.00
CA ASN A 188 10.34 11.43 -2.59
C ASN A 188 9.40 12.18 -3.53
N PHE A 189 8.15 12.40 -3.11
CA PHE A 189 7.14 13.10 -3.92
C PHE A 189 7.61 14.47 -4.42
N GLN A 190 8.61 15.09 -3.79
CA GLN A 190 9.24 16.33 -4.26
C GLN A 190 9.88 16.18 -5.66
N SER A 191 10.32 14.98 -6.01
CA SER A 191 10.90 14.63 -7.31
C SER A 191 9.86 14.16 -8.33
N HIS A 192 8.57 14.20 -8.00
CA HIS A 192 7.49 13.77 -8.90
C HIS A 192 7.58 14.50 -10.26
N ARG A 193 7.18 13.84 -11.36
CA ARG A 193 7.20 14.47 -12.70
C ARG A 193 6.45 15.81 -12.77
N ASN A 194 5.27 15.86 -12.15
CA ASN A 194 4.45 17.07 -11.96
C ASN A 194 4.93 18.02 -10.84
N ARG A 195 6.18 17.92 -10.35
CA ARG A 195 6.74 18.77 -9.27
C ARG A 195 6.63 20.27 -9.53
N ALA A 196 6.57 20.70 -10.80
CA ALA A 196 6.41 22.10 -11.17
C ALA A 196 5.12 22.71 -10.58
N VAL A 197 4.08 21.91 -10.38
CA VAL A 197 2.83 22.32 -9.71
C VAL A 197 3.09 22.84 -8.29
N ASN A 198 4.13 22.32 -7.64
CA ASN A 198 4.49 22.63 -6.25
C ASN A 198 5.70 23.57 -6.16
N ALA A 199 6.21 24.13 -7.27
CA ALA A 199 7.45 24.91 -7.30
C ALA A 199 7.41 26.18 -6.44
N VAL A 200 6.21 26.70 -6.15
CA VAL A 200 6.02 27.88 -5.28
C VAL A 200 6.21 27.58 -3.79
N ASP A 201 6.22 26.31 -3.39
CA ASP A 201 6.39 25.92 -2.00
C ASP A 201 7.86 25.84 -1.60
N GLN A 202 8.36 26.92 -0.99
CA GLN A 202 9.74 27.00 -0.49
C GLN A 202 10.07 25.99 0.62
N LYS A 203 9.06 25.34 1.23
CA LYS A 203 9.25 24.35 2.30
C LYS A 203 9.18 22.91 1.79
N LEU A 204 9.06 22.69 0.48
CA LEU A 204 8.91 21.36 -0.12
C LEU A 204 10.01 20.37 0.31
N SER A 205 11.26 20.86 0.44
CA SER A 205 12.41 20.06 0.90
C SER A 205 12.39 19.67 2.38
N GLN A 206 11.50 20.26 3.19
CA GLN A 206 11.39 19.98 4.63
C GLN A 206 10.48 18.81 4.96
N TYR A 207 9.72 18.32 3.98
CA TYR A 207 8.80 17.19 4.16
C TYR A 207 9.55 15.87 4.26
N TYR A 208 8.99 14.95 5.03
CA TYR A 208 9.60 13.65 5.30
C TYR A 208 9.80 12.82 4.03
N TRP A 209 10.97 12.20 3.91
CA TRP A 209 11.30 11.31 2.80
C TRP A 209 10.76 9.91 3.13
N ASP A 210 9.45 9.70 2.94
CA ASP A 210 8.81 8.41 3.19
C ASP A 210 7.52 8.27 2.35
N HIS A 211 6.97 7.06 2.30
CA HIS A 211 5.69 6.75 1.68
C HIS A 211 4.54 7.50 2.36
N GLY A 212 3.57 7.93 1.56
CA GLY A 212 2.39 8.63 2.04
C GLY A 212 2.63 10.06 2.55
N THR A 213 3.86 10.58 2.49
CA THR A 213 4.12 12.02 2.71
C THR A 213 3.45 12.86 1.62
N GLY A 214 3.41 12.36 0.37
CA GLY A 214 2.71 13.03 -0.72
C GLY A 214 1.19 13.14 -0.48
N ILE A 215 0.56 12.10 0.10
CA ILE A 215 -0.86 12.16 0.52
C ILE A 215 -1.09 13.23 1.59
N TYR A 216 -0.18 13.33 2.57
CA TYR A 216 -0.23 14.39 3.59
C TYR A 216 -0.10 15.78 2.96
N TYR A 217 0.84 15.94 2.03
CA TYR A 217 1.04 17.17 1.27
C TYR A 217 -0.22 17.55 0.47
N TRP A 218 -0.81 16.58 -0.23
CA TRP A 218 -2.03 16.74 -1.01
C TRP A 218 -3.20 17.27 -0.16
N LYS A 219 -3.45 16.66 1.01
CA LYS A 219 -4.45 17.16 1.96
C LYS A 219 -4.18 18.61 2.36
N ARG A 220 -2.94 18.88 2.76
CA ARG A 220 -2.55 20.16 3.36
C ARG A 220 -2.52 21.31 2.37
N ARG A 221 -1.96 21.10 1.18
CA ARG A 221 -1.65 22.17 0.22
C ARG A 221 -2.69 22.33 -0.88
N HIS A 222 -3.35 21.23 -1.22
CA HIS A 222 -4.28 21.14 -2.36
C HIS A 222 -5.72 20.85 -1.96
N GLY A 223 -6.02 20.85 -0.65
CA GLY A 223 -7.37 20.58 -0.14
C GLY A 223 -7.85 19.15 -0.33
N GLY A 224 -6.92 18.21 -0.51
CA GLY A 224 -7.22 16.79 -0.68
C GLY A 224 -8.07 16.23 0.45
N ARG A 225 -9.06 15.38 0.12
CA ARG A 225 -9.96 14.78 1.11
C ARG A 225 -9.37 13.48 1.61
N VAL A 226 -8.84 13.52 2.83
CA VAL A 226 -8.33 12.32 3.50
C VAL A 226 -9.12 12.03 4.78
N LEU A 227 -9.77 10.87 4.80
CA LEU A 227 -10.32 10.27 6.00
C LEU A 227 -9.18 9.67 6.83
N SER A 228 -8.79 10.36 7.90
CA SER A 228 -7.74 9.89 8.82
C SER A 228 -8.27 8.74 9.69
N LEU A 229 -7.69 7.56 9.53
CA LEU A 229 -7.91 6.41 10.41
C LEU A 229 -6.91 6.48 11.59
N LYS A 230 -7.30 6.03 12.78
CA LYS A 230 -6.41 6.06 13.95
C LYS A 230 -5.55 4.81 13.99
N GLU A 231 -4.23 4.96 14.11
CA GLU A 231 -3.30 3.82 14.22
C GLU A 231 -3.70 2.85 15.34
N GLY A 232 -4.17 3.39 16.48
CA GLY A 232 -4.59 2.62 17.64
C GLY A 232 -5.64 1.54 17.31
N ASP A 233 -6.52 1.80 16.34
CA ASP A 233 -7.62 0.90 15.95
C ASP A 233 -7.12 -0.40 15.28
N PHE A 234 -5.88 -0.40 14.77
CA PHE A 234 -5.28 -1.53 14.05
C PHE A 234 -4.05 -2.12 14.76
N SER A 235 -3.57 -1.43 15.80
CA SER A 235 -2.31 -1.75 16.50
C SER A 235 -2.25 -3.17 17.06
N SER A 236 -3.38 -3.74 17.49
CA SER A 236 -3.44 -5.08 18.09
C SER A 236 -3.18 -6.21 17.09
N GLY A 237 -3.45 -5.97 15.82
CA GLY A 237 -3.33 -6.93 14.72
C GLY A 237 -2.20 -6.64 13.75
N HIS A 238 -1.36 -5.65 14.04
CA HIS A 238 -0.19 -5.31 13.23
C HIS A 238 1.06 -6.04 13.73
N PHE A 239 1.46 -7.09 13.01
CA PHE A 239 2.56 -7.99 13.38
C PHE A 239 3.87 -7.60 12.67
N SER A 240 4.46 -6.47 13.06
CA SER A 240 5.64 -5.93 12.40
C SER A 240 6.85 -5.77 13.32
N GLN A 241 8.02 -5.56 12.68
CA GLN A 241 9.26 -5.21 13.37
C GLN A 241 9.12 -4.01 14.31
N ILE A 242 8.26 -3.04 13.96
CA ILE A 242 8.11 -1.78 14.71
C ILE A 242 7.50 -2.03 16.10
N LYS A 243 6.68 -3.07 16.25
CA LYS A 243 5.87 -3.30 17.45
C LYS A 243 6.30 -4.53 18.26
N PHE A 244 7.18 -5.38 17.73
CA PHE A 244 7.56 -6.62 18.40
C PHE A 244 8.98 -6.56 18.99
N ASP A 245 9.03 -6.47 20.32
CA ASP A 245 10.28 -6.59 21.09
C ASP A 245 10.87 -7.99 20.89
N GLY A 246 12.05 -8.05 20.28
CA GLY A 246 12.73 -9.30 19.95
C GLY A 246 12.62 -9.75 18.50
N TYR A 247 12.09 -8.90 17.60
CA TYR A 247 12.10 -9.16 16.16
C TYR A 247 13.52 -9.46 15.65
N LYS A 248 13.71 -10.65 15.09
CA LYS A 248 14.96 -11.11 14.48
C LYS A 248 14.86 -10.91 12.97
N ARG A 249 15.54 -9.89 12.47
CA ARG A 249 15.74 -9.71 11.03
C ARG A 249 16.67 -10.82 10.54
N VAL A 250 16.20 -11.61 9.58
CA VAL A 250 16.97 -12.75 9.05
C VAL A 250 17.56 -12.47 7.67
N SER A 251 17.16 -11.36 7.04
CA SER A 251 17.63 -10.94 5.71
C SER A 251 18.09 -9.48 5.68
N PRO A 252 18.99 -9.10 4.74
CA PRO A 252 19.43 -7.72 4.60
C PRO A 252 18.27 -6.78 4.19
N ASN A 253 18.37 -5.49 4.54
CA ASN A 253 17.35 -4.50 4.16
C ASN A 253 17.64 -3.88 2.78
N ASN A 254 17.67 -4.72 1.75
CA ASN A 254 17.95 -4.34 0.37
C ASN A 254 17.20 -5.25 -0.62
N GLU A 255 17.63 -5.31 -1.88
CA GLU A 255 17.02 -6.15 -2.92
C GLU A 255 16.99 -7.65 -2.56
N PHE A 256 17.87 -8.10 -1.67
CA PHE A 256 17.94 -9.49 -1.18
C PHE A 256 17.12 -9.73 0.09
N ARG A 257 16.24 -8.78 0.47
CA ARG A 257 15.34 -8.95 1.61
C ARG A 257 14.35 -10.09 1.36
N GLU A 258 14.28 -11.02 2.29
CA GLU A 258 13.37 -12.17 2.28
C GLU A 258 12.25 -11.92 3.29
N LEU A 259 11.22 -11.15 2.88
CA LEU A 259 10.17 -10.70 3.78
C LEU A 259 9.32 -11.87 4.34
N SER A 260 9.09 -12.93 3.56
CA SER A 260 8.42 -14.15 4.06
C SER A 260 9.15 -14.73 5.28
N ARG A 261 10.48 -14.92 5.18
CA ARG A 261 11.26 -15.48 6.29
C ARG A 261 11.27 -14.55 7.49
N ASP A 262 11.38 -13.25 7.24
CA ASP A 262 11.28 -12.21 8.25
C ASP A 262 9.93 -12.28 9.00
N LEU A 263 8.81 -12.52 8.31
CA LEU A 263 7.49 -12.65 8.91
C LEU A 263 7.33 -13.98 9.66
N SER A 264 7.56 -15.10 8.97
CA SER A 264 7.32 -16.46 9.47
C SER A 264 8.28 -16.90 10.57
N ASN A 265 9.49 -16.32 10.67
CA ASN A 265 10.40 -16.59 11.79
C ASN A 265 10.02 -15.82 13.07
N ASN A 266 9.29 -14.73 12.95
CA ASN A 266 8.93 -13.88 14.08
C ASN A 266 7.49 -14.11 14.55
N PHE A 267 6.62 -14.57 13.64
CA PHE A 267 5.19 -14.67 13.90
C PHE A 267 4.64 -16.01 13.38
N GLU A 268 4.26 -16.88 14.31
CA GLU A 268 3.54 -18.10 13.99
C GLU A 268 2.09 -17.77 13.63
N LEU A 269 1.74 -17.91 12.35
CA LEU A 269 0.45 -17.47 11.79
C LEU A 269 -0.76 -17.97 12.59
N ARG A 270 -0.77 -19.24 13.00
CA ARG A 270 -1.88 -19.81 13.80
C ARG A 270 -2.08 -19.07 15.12
N LYS A 271 -1.00 -18.80 15.86
CA LYS A 271 -1.07 -18.04 17.12
C LYS A 271 -1.51 -16.60 16.91
N CYS A 272 -1.04 -15.97 15.82
CA CYS A 272 -1.47 -14.63 15.43
C CYS A 272 -2.98 -14.61 15.11
N ALA A 273 -3.46 -15.58 14.33
CA ALA A 273 -4.87 -15.71 13.98
C ALA A 273 -5.75 -16.00 15.21
N GLU A 274 -5.29 -16.82 16.16
CA GLU A 274 -5.98 -17.09 17.43
C GLU A 274 -6.11 -15.83 18.28
N LYS A 275 -5.01 -15.06 18.42
CA LYS A 275 -5.00 -13.79 19.14
C LYS A 275 -6.00 -12.78 18.58
N ILE A 276 -6.20 -12.78 17.27
CA ILE A 276 -7.11 -11.88 16.55
C ILE A 276 -8.54 -12.43 16.47
N GLY A 277 -8.75 -13.71 16.77
CA GLY A 277 -10.05 -14.38 16.74
C GLY A 277 -10.46 -14.89 15.35
N VAL A 278 -9.51 -15.08 14.43
CA VAL A 278 -9.74 -15.42 13.01
C VAL A 278 -9.14 -16.77 12.62
N ALA A 279 -8.68 -17.57 13.59
CA ALA A 279 -8.04 -18.87 13.35
C ALA A 279 -8.95 -19.91 12.66
N HIS A 280 -10.27 -19.74 12.73
CA HIS A 280 -11.23 -20.60 12.04
C HIS A 280 -11.24 -20.39 10.51
N LEU A 281 -10.54 -19.35 10.02
CA LEU A 281 -10.33 -19.08 8.60
C LEU A 281 -9.01 -19.66 8.06
N LEU A 282 -8.26 -20.46 8.83
CA LEU A 282 -7.03 -21.14 8.38
C LEU A 282 -7.32 -22.48 7.70
#